data_AF-A0A968D382-F1
#
_entry.id   AF-A0A968D382-F1
#
_cell.length_a   1.000
_cell.length_b   1.000
_cell.length_c   1.000
_cell.angle_alpha   90.00
_cell.angle_beta   90.00
_cell.angle_gamma   90.00
#
_symmetry.space_group_name_H-M   'P 1'
#
loop_
_entity.id
_entity.type
_entity.pdbx_description
1 polymer ?
#
loop_
_entity_poly.entity_id
_entity_poly.type
_entity_poly.pdbx_seq_one_letter_code
_entity_poly.pdbx_strand_id
1 'polypeptide(L)'
;MEQGQFVLDLFQKRIEVYSQLKDVLRHQQEALIDNDIAKIKEISAEQLGYLEKINEYENTWRDFLEQQFPSIEPSQSSQVFPEKLNFSEKEILQIRRWQKQLRDILLEIKDLKESNQVLMENSLSFVRSLLNNISNGVTKENVYHPHKKSKSTNRLINRTL
;
A
#
# COMPACT_ATOMS: atom_id res chain seq x y z
N MET A 1 20.43 -19.82 -29.84
CA MET A 1 19.53 -20.02 -28.68
C MET A 1 19.73 -18.96 -27.60
N GLU A 2 20.07 -17.71 -27.96
CA GLU A 2 20.36 -16.65 -26.97
C GLU A 2 19.10 -15.88 -26.53
N GLN A 3 18.12 -15.74 -27.42
CA GLN A 3 16.87 -15.03 -27.15
C GLN A 3 16.02 -15.72 -26.07
N GLY A 4 16.00 -17.06 -26.07
CA GLY A 4 15.27 -17.82 -25.06
C GLY A 4 15.86 -17.64 -23.66
N GLN A 5 17.19 -17.70 -23.54
CA GLN A 5 17.87 -17.49 -22.27
C GLN A 5 17.69 -16.06 -21.74
N PHE A 6 17.72 -15.05 -22.62
CA PHE A 6 17.46 -13.66 -22.26
C PHE A 6 16.06 -13.48 -21.66
N VAL A 7 15.04 -14.05 -22.29
CA VAL A 7 13.66 -14.01 -21.80
C VAL A 7 13.53 -14.66 -20.43
N LEU A 8 14.18 -15.80 -20.25
CA LEU A 8 14.11 -16.53 -18.99
C LEU A 8 14.78 -15.73 -17.85
N ASP A 9 15.95 -15.16 -18.11
CA ASP A 9 16.66 -14.29 -17.16
C ASP A 9 15.85 -13.04 -16.81
N LEU A 10 15.23 -12.39 -17.81
CA LEU A 10 14.39 -11.21 -17.60
C LEU A 10 13.15 -11.53 -16.75
N PHE A 11 12.49 -12.68 -16.99
CA PHE A 11 11.37 -13.13 -16.15
C PHE A 11 11.79 -13.39 -14.71
N GLN A 12 12.93 -14.05 -14.52
CA GLN A 12 13.45 -14.35 -13.20
C GLN A 12 13.77 -13.06 -12.42
N LYS A 13 14.46 -12.10 -13.05
CA LYS A 13 14.77 -10.79 -12.46
C LYS A 13 13.51 -10.01 -12.10
N ARG A 14 12.50 -10.02 -12.97
CA ARG A 14 11.20 -9.39 -12.68
C ARG A 14 10.56 -10.00 -11.43
N ILE A 15 10.46 -11.33 -11.38
CA ILE A 15 9.89 -12.04 -10.23
C ILE A 15 10.65 -11.71 -8.95
N GLU A 16 11.98 -11.69 -9.00
CA GLU A 16 12.82 -11.36 -7.86
C GLU A 16 12.53 -9.95 -7.31
N VAL A 17 12.54 -8.95 -8.18
CA VAL A 17 12.30 -7.56 -7.76
C VAL A 17 10.88 -7.36 -7.24
N TYR A 18 9.87 -7.98 -7.87
CA TYR A 18 8.51 -7.93 -7.34
C TYR A 18 8.38 -8.65 -6.00
N SER A 19 9.07 -9.77 -5.79
CA SER A 19 9.10 -10.44 -4.49
C SER A 19 9.75 -9.58 -3.42
N GLN A 20 10.86 -8.90 -3.73
CA GLN A 20 11.52 -7.97 -2.82
C GLN A 20 10.60 -6.80 -2.45
N LEU A 21 9.90 -6.20 -3.43
CA LEU A 21 8.91 -5.16 -3.16
C LEU A 21 7.79 -5.67 -2.24
N LYS A 22 7.33 -6.90 -2.46
CA LYS A 22 6.31 -7.53 -1.60
C LYS A 22 6.79 -7.63 -0.15
N ASP A 23 8.02 -8.07 0.07
CA ASP A 23 8.58 -8.21 1.42
C ASP A 23 8.74 -6.84 2.09
N VAL A 24 9.16 -5.81 1.35
CA VAL A 24 9.21 -4.43 1.85
C VAL A 24 7.82 -3.91 2.23
N LEU A 25 6.77 -4.23 1.46
CA LEU A 25 5.40 -3.85 1.81
C LEU A 25 4.88 -4.58 3.06
N ARG A 26 5.31 -5.82 3.30
CA ARG A 26 5.03 -6.55 4.55
C ARG A 26 5.73 -5.90 5.74
N HIS A 27 7.01 -5.58 5.62
CA HIS A 27 7.72 -4.84 6.67
C HIS A 27 7.10 -3.46 6.92
N GLN A 28 6.57 -2.80 5.89
CA GLN A 28 5.84 -1.54 6.05
C GLN A 28 4.58 -1.74 6.90
N GLN A 29 3.85 -2.83 6.66
CA GLN A 29 2.65 -3.17 7.42
C GLN A 29 2.98 -3.37 8.91
N GLU A 30 4.04 -4.12 9.20
CA GLU A 30 4.53 -4.34 10.57
C GLU A 30 4.91 -3.01 11.24
N ALA A 31 5.70 -2.17 10.56
CA ALA A 31 6.09 -0.86 11.08
C ALA A 31 4.88 0.08 11.31
N LEU A 32 3.84 -0.01 10.48
CA LEU A 32 2.58 0.73 10.67
C LEU A 32 1.82 0.26 11.91
N ILE A 33 1.77 -1.07 12.15
CA ILE A 33 1.14 -1.65 13.33
C ILE A 33 1.89 -1.22 14.60
N ASP A 34 3.22 -1.24 14.55
CA ASP A 34 4.10 -0.89 15.67
C ASP A 34 4.23 0.64 15.88
N ASN A 35 3.66 1.45 15.00
CA ASN A 35 3.78 2.91 14.97
C ASN A 35 5.23 3.42 14.90
N ASP A 36 6.13 2.66 14.25
CA ASP A 36 7.53 3.04 14.06
C ASP A 36 7.68 3.98 12.86
N ILE A 37 7.52 5.28 13.12
CA ILE A 37 7.61 6.33 12.09
C ILE A 37 8.99 6.38 11.43
N ALA A 38 10.06 6.10 12.18
CA ALA A 38 11.41 6.10 11.62
C ALA A 38 11.56 4.96 10.61
N LYS A 39 11.07 3.77 10.97
CA LYS A 39 11.12 2.60 10.10
C LYS A 39 10.23 2.75 8.87
N ILE A 40 9.03 3.32 9.02
CA ILE A 40 8.16 3.65 7.88
C ILE A 40 8.88 4.53 6.87
N LYS A 41 9.63 5.55 7.33
CA LYS A 41 10.37 6.46 6.45
C LYS A 41 11.50 5.76 5.70
N GLU A 42 12.27 4.90 6.37
CA GLU A 42 13.31 4.09 5.74
C GLU A 42 12.71 3.17 4.65
N ILE A 43 11.63 2.48 5.01
CA ILE A 43 10.93 1.56 4.11
C ILE A 43 10.38 2.29 2.88
N SER A 44 9.83 3.49 3.03
CA SER A 44 9.37 4.28 1.88
C SER A 44 10.48 4.65 0.91
N ALA A 45 11.71 4.91 1.39
CA ALA A 45 12.85 5.13 0.50
C ALA A 45 13.26 3.84 -0.22
N GLU A 46 13.23 2.70 0.47
CA GLU A 46 13.50 1.39 -0.12
C GLU A 46 12.49 1.02 -1.22
N GLN A 47 11.20 1.31 -0.99
CA GLN A 47 10.13 1.12 -1.97
C GLN A 47 10.38 1.88 -3.27
N LEU A 48 10.84 3.14 -3.20
CA LEU A 48 11.15 3.94 -4.39
C LEU A 48 12.25 3.28 -5.23
N GLY A 49 13.31 2.77 -4.59
CA GLY A 49 14.39 2.07 -5.28
C GLY A 49 13.92 0.79 -5.99
N TYR A 50 12.98 0.04 -5.39
CA TYR A 50 12.39 -1.12 -6.08
C TYR A 50 11.45 -0.71 -7.23
N LEU A 51 10.70 0.37 -7.10
CA LEU A 51 9.83 0.87 -8.18
C LEU A 51 10.65 1.31 -9.40
N GLU A 52 11.80 1.95 -9.18
CA GLU A 52 12.74 2.30 -10.27
C GLU A 52 13.24 1.05 -11.00
N LYS A 53 13.72 0.04 -10.27
CA LYS A 53 14.14 -1.24 -10.85
C LYS A 53 13.02 -1.93 -11.61
N ILE A 54 11.80 -1.95 -11.07
CA ILE A 54 10.63 -2.51 -11.75
C ILE A 54 10.40 -1.78 -13.07
N ASN A 55 10.45 -0.45 -13.06
CA ASN A 55 10.25 0.34 -14.27
C ASN A 55 11.30 0.02 -15.33
N GLU A 56 12.58 -0.13 -14.95
CA GLU A 56 13.65 -0.55 -15.86
C GLU A 56 13.38 -1.92 -16.49
N TYR A 57 13.00 -2.91 -15.70
CA TYR A 57 12.72 -4.26 -16.20
C TYR A 57 11.44 -4.32 -17.05
N GLU A 58 10.39 -3.58 -16.69
CA GLU A 58 9.15 -3.51 -17.48
C GLU A 58 9.36 -2.78 -18.81
N ASN A 59 10.19 -1.73 -18.84
CA ASN A 59 10.55 -1.07 -20.09
C ASN A 59 11.40 -1.99 -20.96
N THR A 60 12.41 -2.66 -20.40
CA THR A 60 13.21 -3.65 -21.13
C THR A 60 12.34 -4.77 -21.71
N TRP A 61 11.35 -5.23 -20.93
CA TRP A 61 10.39 -6.23 -21.37
C TRP A 61 9.49 -5.72 -22.50
N ARG A 62 9.00 -4.48 -22.39
CA ARG A 62 8.19 -3.84 -23.43
C ARG A 62 8.98 -3.67 -24.73
N ASP A 63 10.20 -3.14 -24.65
CA ASP A 63 11.07 -2.93 -25.81
C ASP A 63 11.38 -4.25 -26.51
N PHE A 64 11.64 -5.32 -25.74
CA PHE A 64 11.83 -6.66 -26.27
C PHE A 64 10.58 -7.16 -27.01
N LEU A 65 9.40 -7.00 -26.42
CA LEU A 65 8.14 -7.41 -27.04
C LEU A 65 7.85 -6.62 -28.33
N GLU A 66 8.08 -5.31 -28.33
CA GLU A 66 7.87 -4.46 -29.52
C GLU A 66 8.81 -4.85 -30.67
N GLN A 67 10.08 -5.16 -30.36
CA GLN A 67 11.04 -5.59 -31.37
C GLN A 67 10.73 -6.96 -31.96
N GLN A 68 10.33 -7.93 -31.13
CA GLN A 68 10.08 -9.30 -31.58
C GLN A 68 8.66 -9.50 -32.13
N PHE A 69 7.70 -8.70 -31.65
CA PHE A 69 6.28 -8.86 -31.94
C PHE A 69 5.56 -7.51 -32.16
N PRO A 70 5.94 -6.75 -33.20
CA PRO A 70 5.43 -5.39 -33.43
C PRO A 70 3.90 -5.32 -33.69
N SER A 71 3.26 -6.45 -33.95
CA SER A 71 1.81 -6.55 -34.21
C SER A 71 0.99 -7.08 -33.03
N ILE A 72 1.62 -7.40 -31.89
CA ILE A 72 0.91 -7.89 -30.71
C ILE A 72 0.61 -6.72 -29.78
N GLU A 73 -0.67 -6.53 -29.45
CA GLU A 73 -1.01 -5.58 -28.39
C GLU A 73 -0.38 -5.99 -27.05
N PRO A 74 0.13 -5.03 -26.25
CA PRO A 74 0.72 -5.31 -24.95
C PRO A 74 -0.20 -6.14 -24.03
N SER A 75 -1.51 -5.96 -24.16
CA SER A 75 -2.56 -6.68 -23.43
C SER A 75 -2.62 -8.19 -23.76
N GLN A 76 -2.30 -8.58 -24.99
CA GLN A 76 -2.33 -9.96 -25.48
C GLN A 76 -0.95 -10.65 -25.41
N SER A 77 0.11 -9.85 -25.18
CA SER A 77 1.50 -10.31 -25.19
C SER A 77 1.74 -11.48 -24.24
N SER A 78 1.28 -11.41 -22.99
CA SER A 78 1.58 -12.44 -21.98
C SER A 78 1.06 -13.85 -22.31
N GLN A 79 -0.08 -13.98 -22.99
CA GLN A 79 -0.64 -15.31 -23.34
C GLN A 79 -0.07 -15.88 -24.63
N VAL A 80 0.16 -15.01 -25.63
CA VAL A 80 0.55 -15.43 -26.99
C VAL A 80 2.06 -15.60 -27.12
N PHE A 81 2.83 -14.98 -26.22
CA PHE A 81 4.29 -14.94 -26.25
C PHE A 81 5.01 -16.28 -26.19
N PRO A 82 4.66 -17.23 -25.28
CA PRO A 82 5.39 -18.50 -25.18
C PRO A 82 5.24 -19.38 -26.42
N GLU A 83 4.14 -19.20 -27.16
CA GLU A 83 3.77 -20.00 -28.32
C GLU A 83 4.38 -19.47 -29.63
N LYS A 84 4.83 -18.21 -29.63
CA LYS A 84 5.45 -17.56 -30.79
C LYS A 84 6.98 -17.59 -30.80
N LEU A 85 7.60 -17.94 -29.68
CA LEU A 85 9.03 -18.17 -29.60
C LEU A 85 9.30 -19.67 -29.77
N ASN A 86 10.38 -20.03 -30.48
CA ASN A 86 10.82 -21.41 -30.71
C ASN A 86 11.37 -22.06 -29.42
N PHE A 87 10.57 -22.03 -28.35
CA PHE A 87 10.87 -22.68 -27.08
C PHE A 87 10.57 -24.17 -27.15
N SER A 88 11.35 -24.94 -26.39
CA SER A 88 10.98 -26.30 -26.05
C SER A 88 9.74 -26.32 -25.17
N GLU A 89 9.00 -27.42 -25.19
CA GLU A 89 7.81 -27.61 -24.35
C GLU A 89 8.11 -27.41 -22.84
N LYS A 90 9.31 -27.79 -22.40
CA LYS A 90 9.79 -27.57 -21.02
C LYS A 90 9.92 -26.08 -20.68
N GLU A 91 10.46 -25.28 -21.59
CA GLU A 91 10.61 -23.83 -21.41
C GLU A 91 9.25 -23.12 -21.42
N ILE A 92 8.34 -23.54 -22.29
CA ILE A 92 6.95 -23.01 -22.32
C ILE A 92 6.26 -23.26 -20.98
N LEU A 93 6.36 -24.47 -20.44
CA LEU A 93 5.81 -24.80 -19.11
C LEU A 93 6.44 -23.96 -18.00
N GLN A 94 7.75 -23.72 -18.06
CA GLN A 94 8.46 -22.90 -17.08
C GLN A 94 7.99 -21.43 -17.14
N ILE A 95 7.88 -20.85 -18.33
CA ILE A 95 7.39 -19.48 -18.52
C ILE A 95 5.95 -19.34 -18.00
N ARG A 96 5.07 -20.31 -18.30
CA ARG A 96 3.68 -20.29 -17.77
C ARG A 96 3.65 -20.33 -16.24
N ARG A 97 4.53 -21.11 -15.60
CA ARG A 97 4.67 -21.12 -14.14
C ARG A 97 5.13 -19.77 -13.59
N TRP A 98 6.13 -19.16 -14.22
CA TRP A 98 6.63 -17.84 -13.84
C TRP A 98 5.61 -16.72 -14.04
N GLN A 99 4.84 -16.75 -15.12
CA GLN A 99 3.73 -15.81 -15.34
C GLN A 99 2.66 -15.94 -14.25
N LYS A 100 2.32 -17.17 -13.86
CA LYS A 100 1.40 -17.42 -12.75
C LYS A 100 1.97 -16.87 -11.43
N GLN A 101 3.22 -17.19 -11.12
CA GLN A 101 3.90 -16.70 -9.91
C GLN A 101 3.93 -15.16 -9.86
N LEU A 102 4.26 -14.51 -10.99
CA LEU A 102 4.28 -13.06 -11.08
C LEU A 102 2.88 -12.47 -10.85
N ARG A 103 1.84 -13.07 -11.43
CA ARG A 103 0.45 -12.65 -11.18
C ARG A 103 0.07 -12.77 -9.70
N ASP A 104 0.42 -13.88 -9.07
CA ASP A 104 0.12 -14.13 -7.65
C ASP A 104 0.84 -13.09 -6.76
N ILE A 105 2.11 -12.78 -7.04
CA ILE A 105 2.87 -11.74 -6.33
C ILE A 105 2.24 -10.36 -6.53
N LEU A 106 1.83 -10.00 -7.75
CA LEU A 106 1.18 -8.72 -8.03
C LEU A 106 -0.16 -8.56 -7.30
N LEU A 107 -0.93 -9.64 -7.15
CA LEU A 107 -2.15 -9.64 -6.36
C LEU A 107 -1.82 -9.39 -4.88
N GLU A 108 -0.85 -10.10 -4.31
CA GLU A 108 -0.44 -9.87 -2.92
C GLU A 108 0.08 -8.43 -2.68
N ILE A 109 0.86 -7.88 -3.61
CA ILE A 109 1.33 -6.48 -3.53
C ILE A 109 0.16 -5.51 -3.50
N LYS A 110 -0.86 -5.74 -4.34
CA LYS A 110 -2.07 -4.92 -4.38
C LYS A 110 -2.78 -4.96 -3.02
N ASP A 111 -3.00 -6.15 -2.48
CA ASP A 111 -3.70 -6.33 -1.20
C ASP A 111 -2.92 -5.69 -0.03
N LEU A 112 -1.59 -5.86 0.00
CA LEU A 112 -0.73 -5.23 1.00
C LEU A 112 -0.77 -3.71 0.93
N LYS A 113 -0.73 -3.14 -0.28
CA LYS A 113 -0.82 -1.69 -0.48
C LYS A 113 -2.16 -1.14 0.01
N GLU A 114 -3.26 -1.79 -0.35
CA GLU A 114 -4.61 -1.40 0.10
C GLU A 114 -4.71 -1.49 1.63
N SER A 115 -4.20 -2.56 2.24
CA SER A 115 -4.17 -2.72 3.70
C SER A 115 -3.34 -1.64 4.38
N ASN A 116 -2.12 -1.37 3.89
CA ASN A 116 -1.24 -0.34 4.44
C ASN A 116 -1.87 1.05 4.33
N GLN A 117 -2.54 1.34 3.22
CA GLN A 117 -3.27 2.61 3.05
C GLN A 117 -4.37 2.76 4.12
N VAL A 118 -5.17 1.73 4.35
CA VAL A 118 -6.21 1.74 5.39
C VAL A 118 -5.61 1.96 6.78
N LEU A 119 -4.47 1.31 7.10
CA LEU A 119 -3.77 1.53 8.38
C LEU A 119 -3.34 2.99 8.54
N MET A 120 -2.72 3.58 7.51
CA MET A 120 -2.31 4.98 7.53
C MET A 120 -3.51 5.94 7.71
N GLU A 121 -4.60 5.70 6.99
CA GLU A 121 -5.82 6.52 7.07
C GLU A 121 -6.44 6.46 8.48
N ASN A 122 -6.49 5.27 9.08
CA ASN A 122 -6.97 5.08 10.44
C ASN A 122 -6.10 5.81 11.46
N SER A 123 -4.78 5.70 11.36
CA SER A 123 -3.84 6.39 12.24
C SER A 123 -3.98 7.92 12.13
N LEU A 124 -4.14 8.45 10.91
CA LEU A 124 -4.38 9.88 10.69
C LEU A 124 -5.72 10.34 11.26
N SER A 125 -6.78 9.55 11.10
CA SER A 125 -8.10 9.85 11.66
C SER A 125 -8.07 9.92 13.19
N PHE A 126 -7.34 9.00 13.82
CA PHE A 126 -7.13 8.98 15.27
C PHE A 126 -6.39 10.24 15.74
N VAL A 127 -5.27 10.59 15.11
CA VAL A 127 -4.50 11.81 15.44
C VAL A 127 -5.34 13.07 15.28
N ARG A 128 -6.12 13.19 14.19
CA ARG A 128 -7.05 14.32 13.98
C ARG A 128 -8.10 14.41 15.10
N SER A 129 -8.65 13.28 15.53
CA SER A 129 -9.63 13.23 16.62
C SER A 129 -9.01 13.69 17.94
N LEU A 130 -7.77 13.26 18.25
CA LEU A 130 -7.03 13.72 19.43
C LEU A 130 -6.79 15.24 19.39
N LEU A 131 -6.35 15.78 18.25
CA LEU A 131 -6.12 17.21 18.08
C LEU A 131 -7.40 18.03 18.25
N ASN A 132 -8.53 17.56 17.71
CA ASN A 132 -9.83 18.20 17.88
C ASN A 132 -10.25 18.21 19.36
N ASN A 133 -10.04 17.12 20.08
CA ASN A 133 -10.36 17.04 21.50
C ASN A 133 -9.50 18.00 22.34
N ILE A 134 -8.20 18.11 22.05
CA ILE A 134 -7.30 19.06 22.71
C ILE A 134 -7.73 20.50 22.41
N SER A 135 -8.00 20.85 21.15
CA SER A 135 -8.45 22.18 20.74
C SER A 135 -9.76 22.59 21.43
N ASN A 136 -10.72 21.67 21.52
CA ASN A 136 -12.00 21.87 22.20
C ASN A 136 -11.87 21.93 23.73
N GLY A 137 -10.83 21.32 24.29
CA GLY A 137 -10.52 21.36 25.74
C GLY A 137 -9.78 22.64 26.15
N VAL A 138 -8.90 23.16 25.31
CA VAL A 138 -8.13 24.40 25.57
C VAL A 138 -8.98 25.66 25.37
N THR A 139 -9.99 25.63 24.50
CA THR A 139 -10.90 26.77 24.26
C THR A 139 -12.05 26.88 25.24
N LYS A 140 -12.32 25.84 26.05
CA LYS A 140 -13.25 25.93 27.18
C LYS A 140 -12.50 26.34 28.43
N GLU A 141 -12.26 27.64 28.57
CA GLU A 141 -12.17 28.26 29.89
C GLU A 141 -13.40 27.83 30.69
N ASN A 142 -13.25 26.82 31.54
CA ASN A 142 -14.16 26.55 32.63
C ASN A 142 -14.00 27.71 33.62
N VAL A 143 -14.64 28.84 33.30
CA VAL A 143 -14.84 29.91 34.27
C VAL A 143 -15.80 29.35 35.32
N TYR A 144 -15.23 28.76 36.38
CA TYR A 144 -15.95 28.49 37.60
C TYR A 144 -16.50 29.82 38.11
N HIS A 145 -17.81 29.98 38.14
CA HIS A 145 -18.49 31.10 38.77
C HIS A 145 -18.96 30.66 40.17
N PRO A 146 -18.16 30.82 41.24
CA PRO A 146 -18.68 30.66 42.57
C PRO A 146 -19.63 31.83 42.87
N HIS A 147 -20.81 31.48 43.38
CA HIS A 147 -21.80 32.37 43.99
C HIS A 147 -22.52 33.37 43.07
N LYS A 148 -23.53 32.90 42.32
CA LYS A 148 -24.78 33.67 42.19
C LYS A 148 -25.72 33.25 43.32
N LYS A 149 -25.79 34.09 44.35
CA LYS A 149 -26.75 34.00 45.46
C LYS A 149 -28.16 33.82 44.88
N SER A 150 -28.74 32.64 45.14
CA SER A 150 -30.18 32.39 44.99
C SER A 150 -30.93 33.44 45.81
N LYS A 151 -31.66 34.33 45.13
CA LYS A 151 -32.62 35.22 45.81
C LYS A 151 -33.72 34.32 46.37
N SER A 152 -33.71 34.14 47.68
CA SER A 152 -34.79 33.54 48.44
C SER A 152 -36.04 34.42 48.32
N THR A 153 -36.98 34.04 47.47
CA THR A 153 -38.33 34.61 47.50
C THR A 153 -39.08 33.93 48.64
N ASN A 154 -39.11 34.59 49.80
CA ASN A 154 -39.99 34.25 50.91
C ASN A 154 -41.45 34.20 50.41
N ARG A 155 -42.03 32.99 50.34
CA ARG A 155 -43.49 32.82 50.37
C ARG A 155 -43.86 32.28 51.73
N LEU A 156 -44.33 33.19 52.59
CA LEU A 156 -45.05 32.87 53.81
C LEU A 156 -46.30 32.07 53.44
N ILE A 157 -46.33 30.77 53.76
CA ILE A 157 -47.57 29.99 53.77
C ILE A 157 -48.06 30.01 55.21
N ASN A 158 -49.02 30.89 55.49
CA ASN A 158 -49.84 30.81 56.70
C ASN A 158 -50.62 29.49 56.65
N ARG A 159 -50.31 28.57 57.56
CA ARG A 159 -51.15 27.40 57.87
C ARG A 159 -51.97 27.76 59.10
N THR A 160 -53.25 28.06 58.90
CA THR A 160 -54.24 28.05 59.98
C THR A 160 -54.55 26.60 60.36
N LEU A 161 -54.61 26.38 61.68
CA LEU A 161 -54.90 25.13 62.38
C LEU A 161 -56.27 24.53 62.02
#